data_AF-A0A9X7YSA9-F1
#
_entry.id   AF-A0A9X7YSA9-F1
#
_cell.length_a   1.000
_cell.length_b   1.000
_cell.length_c   1.000
_cell.angle_alpha   90.00
_cell.angle_beta   90.00
_cell.angle_gamma   90.00
#
_symmetry.space_group_name_H-M   'P 1'
#
loop_
_entity.id
_entity.type
_entity.pdbx_description
1 polymer ?
#
loop_
_entity_poly.entity_id
_entity_poly.type
_entity_poly.pdbx_seq_one_letter_code
_entity_poly.pdbx_strand_id
1 'polypeptide(L)' 'MLHIDWLIILIGTGFVLLGLGYSFRDRGWGIGMIAAGVLTMFSTVAFKVYITFY' A
#
# COMPACT_ATOMS: atom_id res chain seq x y z
N MET A 1 -5.23 -20.56 -0.43
CA MET A 1 -6.17 -19.56 0.11
C MET A 1 -5.43 -18.52 0.94
N LEU A 2 -4.68 -18.93 1.98
CA LEU A 2 -3.93 -18.05 2.90
C LEU A 2 -3.05 -16.92 2.28
N HIS A 3 -2.43 -17.15 1.12
CA HIS A 3 -1.61 -16.13 0.45
C HIS A 3 -2.41 -15.02 -0.23
N ILE A 4 -3.63 -15.33 -0.68
CA ILE A 4 -4.51 -14.35 -1.33
C ILE A 4 -5.05 -13.37 -0.29
N ASP A 5 -5.40 -13.88 0.91
CA ASP A 5 -5.88 -13.07 2.03
C ASP A 5 -4.84 -12.03 2.46
N TRP A 6 -3.55 -12.40 2.49
CA TRP A 6 -2.46 -11.50 2.89
C TRP A 6 -2.23 -10.36 1.89
N LEU A 7 -2.29 -10.65 0.59
CA LEU A 7 -2.14 -9.65 -0.46
C LEU A 7 -3.29 -8.65 -0.47
N ILE A 8 -4.52 -9.11 -0.20
CA ILE A 8 -5.70 -8.26 -0.11
C ILE A 8 -5.58 -7.28 1.07
N ILE A 9 -5.09 -7.73 2.23
CA ILE A 9 -4.86 -6.88 3.40
C ILE A 9 -3.80 -5.81 3.09
N LEU A 10 -2.71 -6.18 2.39
CA LEU A 10 -1.62 -5.25 2.03
C LEU A 10 -2.08 -4.17 1.03
N ILE A 11 -2.83 -4.56 0.00
CA ILE A 11 -3.44 -3.61 -0.95
C ILE A 11 -4.49 -2.74 -0.26
N GLY A 12 -5.33 -3.31 0.61
CA GLY A 12 -6.35 -2.57 1.33
C GLY A 12 -5.75 -1.51 2.25
N THR A 13 -4.69 -1.85 2.99
CA THR A 13 -3.97 -0.88 3.82
C THR A 13 -3.28 0.20 3.00
N GLY A 14 -2.67 -0.14 1.86
CA GLY A 14 -2.12 0.83 0.91
C GLY A 14 -3.17 1.82 0.39
N PHE A 15 -4.37 1.34 0.07
CA PHE A 15 -5.49 2.18 -0.38
C PHE A 15 -5.95 3.16 0.69
N VAL A 16 -6.07 2.69 1.93
CA VAL A 16 -6.46 3.54 3.07
C VAL A 16 -5.39 4.61 3.34
N LEU A 17 -4.10 4.26 3.24
CA LEU A 17 -2.99 5.21 3.38
C LEU A 17 -3.02 6.29 2.30
N LEU A 18 -3.31 5.94 1.04
CA LEU A 18 -3.48 6.89 -0.05
C LEU A 18 -4.68 7.81 0.19
N GLY A 19 -5.83 7.28 0.61
CA GLY A 19 -7.03 8.05 0.91
C GLY A 19 -6.85 9.02 2.08
N LEU A 20 -6.20 8.56 3.16
CA LEU A 20 -5.84 9.41 4.30
C LEU A 20 -4.81 10.46 3.90
N GLY A 21 -3.77 10.09 3.16
CA GLY A 21 -2.77 11.03 2.66
C GLY A 21 -3.35 12.11 1.76
N TYR A 22 -4.33 11.75 0.92
CA TYR A 22 -5.07 12.70 0.10
C TYR A 22 -5.96 13.63 0.94
N SER A 23 -6.62 13.10 1.96
CA SER A 23 -7.46 13.90 2.89
C SER A 23 -6.63 14.88 3.72
N PHE A 24 -5.38 14.53 4.04
CA PHE A 24 -4.45 15.40 4.74
C PHE A 24 -3.51 16.16 3.81
N ARG A 25 -3.74 16.17 2.49
CA ARG A 25 -2.84 16.80 1.50
C ARG A 25 -2.52 18.26 1.79
N ASP A 26 -3.49 19.01 2.32
CA ASP A 26 -3.35 20.44 2.66
C ASP A 26 -2.54 20.70 3.95
N ARG A 27 -2.43 19.72 4.84
CA ARG A 27 -1.48 19.78 5.95
C ARG A 27 -0.20 19.16 5.43
N GLY A 28 0.92 19.88 5.37
CA GLY A 28 2.14 19.51 4.62
C GLY A 28 2.73 18.09 4.78
N TRP A 29 2.17 17.25 5.64
CA TRP A 29 2.43 15.83 5.82
C TRP A 29 1.64 14.90 4.88
N GLY A 30 0.57 15.37 4.22
CA GLY A 30 -0.26 14.54 3.37
C GLY A 30 0.48 13.97 2.15
N ILE A 31 1.42 14.72 1.58
CA ILE A 31 2.30 14.23 0.50
C ILE A 31 3.17 13.06 0.96
N GLY A 32 3.64 13.08 2.22
CA GLY A 32 4.39 11.97 2.81
C GLY A 32 3.55 10.72 2.98
N MET A 33 2.30 10.87 3.42
CA MET A 33 1.36 9.75 3.53
C MET A 33 0.95 9.17 2.16
N ILE A 34 0.81 10.01 1.13
CA ILE A 34 0.58 9.55 -0.24
C ILE A 34 1.80 8.76 -0.74
N ALA A 35 3.01 9.27 -0.55
CA ALA A 35 4.24 8.57 -0.93
C ALA A 35 4.39 7.23 -0.20
N ALA A 36 4.05 7.18 1.09
CA ALA A 36 4.02 5.94 1.86
C ALA A 36 2.99 4.95 1.30
N GLY A 37 1.79 5.39 0.97
CA GLY A 37 0.76 4.54 0.36
C GLY A 37 1.15 3.98 -1.01
N VAL A 38 1.83 4.78 -1.85
CA VAL A 38 2.41 4.31 -3.13
C VAL A 38 3.49 3.25 -2.89
N LEU A 39 4.37 3.46 -1.90
CA LEU A 39 5.39 2.47 -1.54
C LEU A 39 4.77 1.16 -1.05
N THR A 40 3.70 1.22 -0.25
CA THR A 40 2.98 0.02 0.22
C THR A 40 2.37 -0.76 -0.95
N MET A 41 1.78 -0.06 -1.92
CA MET A 41 1.28 -0.67 -3.16
C MET A 41 2.39 -1.38 -3.94
N PHE A 42 3.54 -0.72 -4.12
CA PHE A 42 4.71 -1.30 -4.79
C PHE A 42 5.26 -2.52 -4.04
N SER A 43 5.28 -2.46 -2.71
CA SER A 43 5.65 -3.58 -1.84
C SER A 43 4.72 -4.78 -2.03
N THR A 44 3.42 -4.55 -2.28
CA THR A 44 2.48 -5.65 -2.55
C THR A 44 2.80 -6.39 -3.84
N VAL A 45 3.19 -5.64 -4.89
CA VAL A 45 3.65 -6.22 -6.15
C VAL A 45 4.94 -7.00 -5.95
N ALA A 46 5.92 -6.42 -5.25
CA ALA A 46 7.19 -7.08 -4.94
C ALA A 46 6.98 -8.37 -4.11
N PHE A 47 6.10 -8.33 -3.12
CA PHE A 47 5.75 -9.49 -2.30
C PHE A 47 5.12 -10.58 -3.15
N LYS A 48 4.14 -10.24 -4.00
CA LYS A 48 3.52 -11.17 -4.95
C LYS A 48 4.55 -11.81 -5.90
N VAL A 49 5.50 -11.03 -6.41
CA VAL A 49 6.60 -11.53 -7.25
C VAL A 49 7.46 -12.51 -6.47
N TYR A 50 7.85 -12.17 -5.23
CA TYR A 50 8.64 -13.06 -4.37
C TYR A 50 7.98 -14.44 -4.18
N ILE A 51 6.70 -14.49 -3.78
CA ILE A 51 5.99 -15.78 -3.61
C ILE A 51 5.71 -16.52 -4.92
N THR A 52 5.80 -15.83 -6.07
CA THR A 52 5.60 -16.49 -7.37
C THR A 52 6.88 -17.15 -7.87
N PHE A 53 8.03 -16.57 -7.56
CA PHE A 53 9.34 -17.01 -8.05
C PHE A 53 10.17 -17.80 -7.03
N TYR A 54 9.76 -17.82 -5.76
CA TYR A 54 10.35 -18.60 -4.66
C TYR A 54 9.27 -19.50 -4.06
#